data_AF-A0A7S4BX16-F1
#
_entry.id   AF-A0A7S4BX16-F1
#
_cell.length_a   1.000
_cell.length_b   1.000
_cell.length_c   1.000
_cell.angle_alpha   90.00
_cell.angle_beta   90.00
_cell.angle_gamma   90.00
#
_symmetry.space_group_name_H-M   'P 1'
#
loop_
_entity.id
_entity.type
_entity.pdbx_description
1 polymer ?
#
loop_
_entity_poly.entity_id
_entity_poly.type
_entity_poly.pdbx_seq_one_letter_code
_entity_poly.pdbx_strand_id
1 'polypeptide(L)'
;PIWSYPLPTDWSLEHVYQRDQKRRGQYYANLMFLEQLHAHGHAVATPDEAALFFVPVMVMQMAGNLWHPIDFLKETVRYVSTTYPYWNRSAGRDHVFFLTTDRGGCWKPWELQHSIIITYLGFPASEAYFGFEERLEWPPKGPQRRNNAYDTRVGSIATELACYDGRKDVVVPVDANIGAKEEAKLPAPGSFWKCRSQYKALLFMGGSMQNMGRVEYSQGVRQAIAKYHSNESEFVLGGEFTLDDLRASRFCLAPSGWGWGWR
;
A
#
# COMPACT_ATOMS: atom_id res chain seq x y z
N PRO A 1 -19.82 -3.43 12.71
CA PRO A 1 -19.24 -4.35 13.72
C PRO A 1 -18.25 -5.27 13.02
N ILE A 2 -17.02 -5.38 13.55
CA ILE A 2 -15.92 -6.14 12.94
C ILE A 2 -15.32 -7.07 13.99
N TRP A 3 -15.08 -8.33 13.65
CA TRP A 3 -14.35 -9.26 14.51
C TRP A 3 -12.96 -9.54 13.94
N SER A 4 -11.94 -9.51 14.79
CA SER A 4 -10.56 -9.76 14.38
C SER A 4 -10.16 -11.21 14.65
N TYR A 5 -9.60 -11.89 13.66
CA TYR A 5 -9.05 -13.23 13.86
C TYR A 5 -7.91 -13.21 14.88
N PRO A 6 -7.88 -14.15 15.84
CA PRO A 6 -6.66 -14.44 16.58
C PRO A 6 -5.75 -15.25 15.64
N LEU A 7 -4.64 -14.64 15.21
CA LEU A 7 -3.61 -15.30 14.41
C LEU A 7 -2.52 -15.88 15.32
N PRO A 8 -1.76 -16.91 14.87
CA PRO A 8 -0.57 -17.36 15.58
C PRO A 8 0.37 -16.21 15.90
N THR A 9 1.03 -16.24 17.07
CA THR A 9 1.88 -15.13 17.55
C THR A 9 2.88 -14.67 16.49
N ASP A 10 3.55 -15.60 15.82
CA ASP A 10 4.54 -15.34 14.79
C ASP A 10 4.00 -14.54 13.59
N TRP A 11 2.68 -14.54 13.35
CA TRP A 11 2.03 -13.81 12.25
C TRP A 11 1.23 -12.60 12.74
N SER A 12 1.16 -12.41 14.05
CA SER A 12 0.31 -11.44 14.71
C SER A 12 1.01 -10.09 14.93
N LEU A 13 0.22 -9.11 15.38
CA LEU A 13 0.70 -7.83 15.89
C LEU A 13 1.81 -7.95 16.93
N GLU A 14 1.77 -8.98 17.79
CA GLU A 14 2.73 -9.17 18.86
C GLU A 14 4.16 -9.31 18.32
N HIS A 15 4.34 -10.17 17.31
CA HIS A 15 5.63 -10.36 16.65
C HIS A 15 6.09 -9.11 15.90
N VAL A 16 5.15 -8.36 15.32
CA VAL A 16 5.44 -7.07 14.67
C VAL A 16 5.92 -6.01 15.63
N TYR A 17 5.31 -5.90 16.82
CA TYR A 17 5.76 -4.96 17.85
C TYR A 17 7.18 -5.24 18.32
N GLN A 18 7.58 -6.51 18.36
CA GLN A 18 8.96 -6.88 18.71
C GLN A 18 9.97 -6.46 17.63
N ARG A 19 9.57 -6.45 16.35
CA ARG A 19 10.43 -6.11 15.21
C ARG A 19 10.46 -4.62 14.86
N ASP A 20 9.37 -3.88 15.09
CA ASP A 20 9.25 -2.45 14.77
C ASP A 20 8.73 -1.62 15.96
N GLN A 21 9.58 -1.49 16.97
CA GLN A 21 9.27 -0.72 18.18
C GLN A 21 9.08 0.78 17.92
N LYS A 22 9.54 1.29 16.77
CA LYS A 22 9.52 2.73 16.49
C LYS A 22 8.17 3.20 15.99
N ARG A 23 7.26 2.30 15.57
CA ARG A 23 5.93 2.66 15.05
C ARG A 23 6.02 3.73 13.95
N ARG A 24 7.05 3.64 13.10
CA ARG A 24 7.38 4.67 12.11
C ARG A 24 7.47 4.03 10.74
N GLY A 25 6.67 4.50 9.79
CA GLY A 25 6.82 4.16 8.39
C GLY A 25 5.52 3.94 7.63
N GLN A 26 5.70 3.54 6.38
CA GLN A 26 4.74 3.50 5.26
C GLN A 26 3.51 2.59 5.48
N TYR A 27 3.49 1.81 6.57
CA TYR A 27 2.61 0.66 6.72
C TYR A 27 1.82 0.70 8.04
N TYR A 28 1.82 1.86 8.69
CA TYR A 28 1.16 2.07 9.98
C TYR A 28 -0.38 2.16 9.86
N ALA A 29 -0.93 2.33 8.65
CA ALA A 29 -2.38 2.39 8.41
C ALA A 29 -3.14 1.16 8.94
N ASN A 30 -2.54 -0.03 8.84
CA ASN A 30 -3.12 -1.24 9.44
C ASN A 30 -3.15 -1.14 10.97
N LEU A 31 -2.08 -0.62 11.57
CA LEU A 31 -2.01 -0.47 13.02
C LEU A 31 -2.95 0.64 13.52
N MET A 32 -3.02 1.79 12.85
CA MET A 32 -3.99 2.84 13.16
C MET A 32 -5.42 2.35 13.02
N PHE A 33 -5.72 1.57 11.97
CA PHE A 33 -7.04 0.97 11.80
C PHE A 33 -7.39 0.07 12.99
N LEU A 34 -6.47 -0.80 13.43
CA LEU A 34 -6.68 -1.67 14.58
C LEU A 34 -6.84 -0.89 15.89
N GLU A 35 -6.03 0.15 16.13
CA GLU A 35 -6.16 1.01 17.31
C GLU A 35 -7.51 1.74 17.32
N GLN A 36 -7.92 2.31 16.18
CA GLN A 36 -9.21 3.00 16.03
C GLN A 36 -10.41 2.05 16.10
N LEU A 37 -10.29 0.84 15.55
CA LEU A 37 -11.34 -0.17 15.58
C LEU A 37 -11.75 -0.50 17.02
N HIS A 38 -10.76 -0.64 17.91
CA HIS A 38 -10.99 -0.85 19.33
C HIS A 38 -11.43 0.44 20.05
N ALA A 39 -10.78 1.57 19.80
CA ALA A 39 -11.07 2.83 20.49
C ALA A 39 -12.50 3.35 20.23
N HIS A 40 -13.05 3.12 19.03
CA HIS A 40 -14.39 3.56 18.64
C HIS A 40 -15.49 2.51 18.86
N GLY A 41 -15.18 1.36 19.47
CA GLY A 41 -16.17 0.33 19.77
C GLY A 41 -16.78 -0.35 18.54
N HIS A 42 -16.05 -0.35 17.42
CA HIS A 42 -16.47 -1.07 16.21
C HIS A 42 -16.03 -2.54 16.22
N ALA A 43 -15.03 -2.88 17.02
CA ALA A 43 -14.66 -4.26 17.33
C ALA A 43 -15.73 -4.96 18.17
N VAL A 44 -16.16 -6.14 17.74
CA VAL A 44 -17.06 -7.01 18.53
C VAL A 44 -16.27 -8.13 19.19
N ALA A 45 -16.73 -8.57 20.37
CA ALA A 45 -16.06 -9.62 21.14
C ALA A 45 -16.32 -11.02 20.54
N THR A 46 -17.52 -11.24 19.98
CA THR A 46 -17.91 -12.52 19.42
C THR A 46 -18.00 -12.46 17.89
N PRO A 47 -17.57 -13.52 17.18
CA PRO A 47 -17.65 -13.57 15.73
C PRO A 47 -19.08 -13.67 15.18
N ASP A 48 -20.07 -14.04 15.99
CA ASP A 48 -21.47 -14.14 15.57
C ASP A 48 -22.15 -12.77 15.41
N GLU A 49 -21.61 -11.74 16.08
CA GLU A 49 -22.06 -10.34 15.97
C GLU A 49 -21.36 -9.58 14.81
N ALA A 50 -20.41 -10.23 14.14
CA ALA A 50 -19.56 -9.59 13.15
C ALA A 50 -20.26 -9.46 11.79
N ALA A 51 -20.22 -8.25 11.22
CA ALA A 51 -20.59 -8.03 9.82
C ALA A 51 -19.40 -8.18 8.86
N LEU A 52 -18.19 -7.96 9.38
CA LEU A 52 -16.92 -8.13 8.66
C LEU A 52 -15.92 -8.85 9.55
N PHE A 53 -15.02 -9.60 8.90
CA PHE A 53 -13.95 -10.34 9.53
C PHE A 53 -12.62 -9.71 9.19
N PHE A 54 -11.95 -9.15 10.17
CA PHE A 54 -10.63 -8.58 9.99
C PHE A 54 -9.55 -9.66 10.14
N VAL A 55 -8.68 -9.78 9.15
CA VAL A 55 -7.52 -10.68 9.21
C VAL A 55 -6.26 -9.83 9.46
N PRO A 56 -5.74 -9.77 10.70
CA PRO A 56 -4.71 -8.81 11.11
C PRO A 56 -3.29 -9.22 10.68
N VAL A 57 -3.10 -9.57 9.40
CA VAL A 57 -1.78 -9.86 8.84
C VAL A 57 -0.98 -8.59 8.63
N MET A 58 0.32 -8.66 8.91
CA MET A 58 1.27 -7.58 8.71
C MET A 58 2.27 -7.95 7.62
N VAL A 59 1.77 -7.95 6.38
CA VAL A 59 2.49 -8.49 5.21
C VAL A 59 3.88 -7.89 5.04
N MET A 60 4.03 -6.59 5.26
CA MET A 60 5.33 -5.92 5.16
C MET A 60 6.37 -6.49 6.14
N GLN A 61 6.00 -6.72 7.40
CA GLN A 61 6.93 -7.22 8.43
C GLN A 61 7.17 -8.72 8.34
N MET A 62 6.20 -9.44 7.76
CA MET A 62 6.23 -10.90 7.65
C MET A 62 6.90 -11.39 6.37
N ALA A 63 6.55 -10.80 5.23
CA ALA A 63 7.12 -11.15 3.94
C ALA A 63 8.23 -10.16 3.54
N GLY A 64 8.11 -8.88 3.87
CA GLY A 64 8.99 -7.82 3.40
C GLY A 64 8.33 -6.98 2.29
N ASN A 65 8.99 -5.90 1.87
CA ASN A 65 8.36 -4.92 0.98
C ASN A 65 8.20 -5.40 -0.47
N LEU A 66 9.27 -6.02 -0.97
CA LEU A 66 9.42 -6.51 -2.34
C LEU A 66 9.47 -8.05 -2.39
N TRP A 67 9.06 -8.72 -1.32
CA TRP A 67 9.12 -10.17 -1.19
C TRP A 67 7.74 -10.80 -1.29
N HIS A 68 7.58 -11.71 -2.24
CA HIS A 68 6.31 -12.25 -2.73
C HIS A 68 5.44 -12.84 -1.59
N PRO A 69 4.43 -12.11 -1.06
CA PRO A 69 3.70 -12.50 0.15
C PRO A 69 2.66 -13.57 -0.13
N ILE A 70 2.55 -14.01 -1.39
CA ILE A 70 1.55 -14.96 -1.84
C ILE A 70 1.57 -16.23 -0.99
N ASP A 71 2.73 -16.79 -0.70
CA ASP A 71 2.79 -18.04 0.08
C ASP A 71 2.35 -17.82 1.53
N PHE A 72 2.76 -16.70 2.14
CA PHE A 72 2.31 -16.30 3.47
C PHE A 72 0.79 -16.05 3.52
N LEU A 73 0.23 -15.38 2.51
CA LEU A 73 -1.20 -15.11 2.41
C LEU A 73 -2.00 -16.40 2.16
N LYS A 74 -1.50 -17.30 1.31
CA LYS A 74 -2.09 -18.63 1.09
C LYS A 74 -2.12 -19.44 2.38
N GLU A 75 -1.01 -19.44 3.11
CA GLU A 75 -0.93 -20.12 4.40
C GLU A 75 -1.87 -19.51 5.43
N THR A 76 -1.98 -18.18 5.47
CA THR A 76 -2.95 -17.48 6.32
C THR A 76 -4.38 -17.90 5.99
N VAL A 77 -4.76 -17.89 4.71
CA VAL A 77 -6.10 -18.32 4.28
C VAL A 77 -6.35 -19.76 4.66
N ARG A 78 -5.38 -20.65 4.40
CA ARG A 78 -5.45 -22.05 4.80
C ARG A 78 -5.74 -22.16 6.30
N TYR A 79 -4.95 -21.51 7.14
CA TYR A 79 -5.16 -21.49 8.58
C TYR A 79 -6.57 -21.02 8.97
N VAL A 80 -6.99 -19.82 8.55
CA VAL A 80 -8.30 -19.28 8.96
C VAL A 80 -9.47 -20.11 8.44
N SER A 81 -9.32 -20.73 7.26
CA SER A 81 -10.34 -21.58 6.65
C SER A 81 -10.47 -22.96 7.29
N THR A 82 -9.40 -23.48 7.88
CA THR A 82 -9.40 -24.78 8.57
C THR A 82 -9.67 -24.68 10.06
N THR A 83 -9.32 -23.55 10.69
CA THR A 83 -9.42 -23.37 12.14
C THR A 83 -10.77 -22.76 12.55
N TYR A 84 -11.39 -21.96 11.68
CA TYR A 84 -12.63 -21.25 11.99
C TYR A 84 -13.68 -21.48 10.90
N PRO A 85 -14.98 -21.56 11.25
CA PRO A 85 -16.03 -21.84 10.28
C PRO A 85 -16.36 -20.63 9.38
N TYR A 86 -15.85 -19.45 9.72
CA TYR A 86 -16.33 -18.18 9.18
C TYR A 86 -15.80 -17.83 7.79
N TRP A 87 -14.61 -18.30 7.42
CA TRP A 87 -14.07 -18.07 6.08
C TRP A 87 -14.92 -18.75 5.00
N ASN A 88 -15.25 -20.02 5.24
CA ASN A 88 -15.95 -20.88 4.27
C ASN A 88 -17.41 -20.45 4.05
N ARG A 89 -18.00 -19.65 4.96
CA ARG A 89 -19.38 -19.13 4.83
C ARG A 89 -19.57 -18.28 3.56
N SER A 90 -18.52 -17.55 3.19
CA SER A 90 -18.56 -16.48 2.19
C SER A 90 -17.48 -16.64 1.12
N ALA A 91 -16.60 -17.63 1.26
CA ALA A 91 -15.36 -17.75 0.51
C ALA A 91 -14.52 -16.46 0.56
N GLY A 92 -14.46 -15.83 1.74
CA GLY A 92 -13.66 -14.65 2.01
C GLY A 92 -14.31 -13.30 1.64
N ARG A 93 -15.56 -13.25 1.18
CA ARG A 93 -16.22 -11.99 0.71
C ARG A 93 -16.40 -10.94 1.81
N ASP A 94 -16.55 -11.37 3.06
CA ASP A 94 -16.68 -10.52 4.24
C ASP A 94 -15.35 -10.36 5.00
N HIS A 95 -14.23 -10.79 4.41
CA HIS A 95 -12.90 -10.74 5.03
C HIS A 95 -12.10 -9.55 4.52
N VAL A 96 -11.50 -8.81 5.45
CA VAL A 96 -10.74 -7.59 5.21
C VAL A 96 -9.25 -7.83 5.45
N PHE A 97 -8.42 -7.46 4.46
CA PHE A 97 -6.96 -7.57 4.51
C PHE A 97 -6.29 -6.23 4.20
N PHE A 98 -5.23 -5.88 4.93
CA PHE A 98 -4.32 -4.80 4.55
C PHE A 98 -3.19 -5.35 3.67
N LEU A 99 -3.19 -4.95 2.40
CA LEU A 99 -2.09 -5.17 1.47
C LEU A 99 -1.53 -3.81 1.10
N THR A 100 -0.67 -3.27 1.97
CA THR A 100 -0.10 -1.92 1.82
C THR A 100 1.38 -1.90 1.49
N THR A 101 2.04 -3.06 1.28
CA THR A 101 3.42 -3.14 0.76
C THR A 101 3.56 -2.31 -0.50
N ASP A 102 4.79 -2.01 -0.97
CA ASP A 102 5.01 -1.36 -2.27
C ASP A 102 4.16 -1.99 -3.37
N ARG A 103 3.82 -3.28 -3.24
CA ARG A 103 3.04 -3.97 -4.22
C ARG A 103 1.54 -4.15 -4.03
N GLY A 104 1.03 -3.66 -2.91
CA GLY A 104 -0.39 -3.45 -2.70
C GLY A 104 -1.25 -4.70 -2.95
N GLY A 105 -2.49 -4.45 -3.40
CA GLY A 105 -3.43 -5.52 -3.79
C GLY A 105 -3.04 -6.36 -5.01
N CYS A 106 -1.98 -5.99 -5.75
CA CYS A 106 -1.46 -6.79 -6.87
C CYS A 106 -0.76 -8.07 -6.41
N TRP A 107 -0.36 -8.14 -5.14
CA TRP A 107 0.39 -9.25 -4.57
C TRP A 107 -0.51 -10.20 -3.77
N LYS A 108 -1.77 -10.33 -4.20
CA LYS A 108 -2.74 -11.22 -3.56
C LYS A 108 -2.86 -12.55 -4.33
N PRO A 109 -3.07 -13.67 -3.62
CA PRO A 109 -3.32 -14.94 -4.26
C PRO A 109 -4.80 -15.12 -4.65
N TRP A 110 -5.11 -16.16 -5.41
CA TRP A 110 -6.47 -16.52 -5.86
C TRP A 110 -7.48 -16.65 -4.72
N GLU A 111 -7.00 -17.10 -3.57
CA GLU A 111 -7.74 -17.28 -2.35
C GLU A 111 -8.31 -15.95 -1.83
N LEU A 112 -7.70 -14.81 -2.15
CA LEU A 112 -8.15 -13.47 -1.75
C LEU A 112 -8.94 -12.73 -2.85
N GLN A 113 -9.30 -13.39 -3.95
CA GLN A 113 -9.98 -12.72 -5.08
C GLN A 113 -11.28 -12.01 -4.65
N HIS A 114 -12.00 -12.60 -3.68
CA HIS A 114 -13.28 -12.10 -3.19
C HIS A 114 -13.16 -11.19 -1.96
N SER A 115 -12.02 -11.20 -1.28
CA SER A 115 -11.81 -10.44 -0.06
C SER A 115 -11.73 -8.94 -0.31
N ILE A 116 -12.07 -8.18 0.72
CA ILE A 116 -11.95 -6.73 0.76
C ILE A 116 -10.49 -6.40 1.01
N ILE A 117 -9.85 -5.78 0.03
CA ILE A 117 -8.45 -5.39 0.13
C ILE A 117 -8.37 -3.89 0.44
N ILE A 118 -7.73 -3.58 1.57
CA ILE A 118 -7.29 -2.24 1.88
C ILE A 118 -5.87 -2.08 1.33
N THR A 119 -5.73 -1.22 0.34
CA THR A 119 -4.50 -0.97 -0.42
C THR A 119 -4.19 0.53 -0.41
N TYR A 120 -2.98 0.91 -0.80
CA TYR A 120 -2.59 2.30 -0.95
C TYR A 120 -2.60 2.79 -2.41
N LEU A 121 -2.79 1.84 -3.35
CA LEU A 121 -2.90 2.10 -4.79
C LEU A 121 -4.23 1.57 -5.33
N GLY A 122 -4.95 2.41 -6.08
CA GLY A 122 -6.20 2.08 -6.74
C GLY A 122 -6.04 1.59 -8.19
N PHE A 123 -4.90 0.97 -8.54
CA PHE A 123 -4.70 0.46 -9.91
C PHE A 123 -5.59 -0.74 -10.18
N PRO A 124 -6.54 -0.69 -11.13
CA PRO A 124 -7.49 -1.78 -11.33
C PRO A 124 -6.85 -3.02 -11.98
N ALA A 125 -5.99 -2.81 -12.98
CA ALA A 125 -5.35 -3.87 -13.74
C ALA A 125 -3.86 -3.98 -13.40
N SER A 126 -3.39 -5.22 -13.44
CA SER A 126 -1.99 -5.61 -13.33
C SER A 126 -1.15 -5.16 -14.53
N GLU A 127 -1.75 -4.91 -15.70
CA GLU A 127 -1.05 -4.49 -16.92
C GLU A 127 -0.48 -3.07 -16.79
N ALA A 128 -1.20 -2.16 -16.12
CA ALA A 128 -0.69 -0.84 -15.76
C ALA A 128 0.48 -0.94 -14.75
N TYR A 129 0.55 -2.05 -14.05
CA TYR A 129 1.40 -2.27 -12.89
C TYR A 129 2.68 -3.07 -13.21
N PHE A 130 2.60 -4.10 -14.05
CA PHE A 130 3.69 -4.96 -14.52
C PHE A 130 4.06 -4.73 -15.98
N GLY A 131 3.13 -4.24 -16.81
CA GLY A 131 3.43 -3.89 -18.21
C GLY A 131 4.37 -2.70 -18.34
N PHE A 132 4.59 -1.93 -17.24
CA PHE A 132 5.70 -0.99 -17.18
C PHE A 132 7.04 -1.72 -16.98
N GLU A 133 7.12 -2.72 -16.11
CA GLU A 133 8.35 -3.49 -15.85
C GLU A 133 8.85 -4.27 -17.06
N GLU A 134 7.94 -4.74 -17.92
CA GLU A 134 8.32 -5.38 -19.19
C GLU A 134 8.94 -4.40 -20.19
N ARG A 135 8.54 -3.13 -20.13
CA ARG A 135 9.07 -2.04 -20.95
C ARG A 135 10.34 -1.41 -20.37
N LEU A 136 10.72 -1.80 -19.15
CA LEU A 136 11.98 -1.35 -18.57
C LEU A 136 13.14 -2.07 -19.24
N GLU A 137 14.10 -1.30 -19.76
CA GLU A 137 15.36 -1.83 -20.26
C GLU A 137 16.22 -2.29 -19.08
N TRP A 138 15.94 -3.49 -18.58
CA TRP A 138 16.69 -4.08 -17.48
C TRP A 138 18.16 -4.30 -17.88
N PRO A 139 19.12 -3.91 -17.03
CA PRO A 139 20.51 -4.18 -17.30
C PRO A 139 20.74 -5.70 -17.42
N PRO A 140 21.57 -6.16 -18.38
CA PRO A 140 21.82 -7.60 -18.60
C PRO A 140 22.37 -8.35 -17.39
N LYS A 141 22.95 -7.63 -16.42
CA LYS A 141 23.50 -8.14 -15.16
C LYS A 141 23.09 -7.20 -14.01
N GLY A 142 22.51 -7.75 -12.94
CA GLY A 142 22.03 -7.04 -11.75
C GLY A 142 21.22 -7.96 -10.84
N PRO A 143 20.82 -7.53 -9.62
CA PRO A 143 19.92 -8.31 -8.76
C PRO A 143 18.69 -8.68 -9.58
N GLN A 144 18.54 -9.98 -9.79
CA GLN A 144 17.90 -10.53 -10.97
C GLN A 144 16.42 -10.12 -11.07
N ARG A 145 15.96 -9.93 -12.31
CA ARG A 145 14.55 -9.97 -12.75
C ARG A 145 13.68 -10.94 -11.92
N ARG A 146 14.23 -12.08 -11.48
CA ARG A 146 13.53 -13.16 -10.78
C ARG A 146 12.96 -12.84 -9.39
N ASN A 147 13.55 -11.94 -8.60
CA ASN A 147 13.04 -11.72 -7.23
C ASN A 147 11.85 -10.75 -7.19
N ASN A 148 11.71 -9.90 -8.21
CA ASN A 148 10.70 -8.84 -8.27
C ASN A 148 9.70 -9.01 -9.43
N ALA A 149 9.99 -9.87 -10.42
CA ALA A 149 9.13 -10.04 -11.59
C ALA A 149 7.94 -10.96 -11.31
N TYR A 150 6.80 -10.58 -11.88
CA TYR A 150 5.60 -11.39 -11.91
C TYR A 150 5.64 -12.35 -13.09
N ASP A 151 4.95 -13.46 -12.94
CA ASP A 151 4.54 -14.23 -14.10
C ASP A 151 3.50 -13.42 -14.86
N THR A 152 3.86 -12.86 -16.01
CA THR A 152 2.98 -12.05 -16.85
C THR A 152 2.34 -12.86 -17.98
N ARG A 153 2.48 -14.19 -17.97
CA ARG A 153 1.78 -15.06 -18.93
C ARG A 153 0.27 -14.97 -18.69
N VAL A 154 -0.51 -15.05 -19.77
CA VAL A 154 -1.97 -15.19 -19.70
C VAL A 154 -2.32 -16.40 -18.82
N GLY A 155 -3.31 -16.26 -17.94
CA GLY A 155 -3.68 -17.27 -16.95
C GLY A 155 -2.92 -17.21 -15.62
N SER A 156 -1.98 -16.27 -15.45
CA SER A 156 -1.28 -16.08 -14.18
C SER A 156 -2.11 -15.24 -13.19
N ILE A 157 -1.74 -15.28 -11.90
CA ILE A 157 -2.32 -14.37 -10.89
C ILE A 157 -2.20 -12.92 -11.34
N ALA A 158 -1.05 -12.55 -11.91
CA ALA A 158 -0.80 -11.19 -12.37
C ALA A 158 -1.84 -10.82 -13.42
N THR A 159 -1.99 -11.60 -14.49
CA THR A 159 -2.81 -11.20 -15.64
C THR A 159 -4.31 -11.34 -15.40
N GLU A 160 -4.72 -12.21 -14.49
CA GLU A 160 -6.14 -12.52 -14.31
C GLU A 160 -6.79 -11.81 -13.12
N LEU A 161 -6.03 -11.51 -12.05
CA LEU A 161 -6.60 -10.83 -10.88
C LEU A 161 -6.42 -9.32 -10.95
N ALA A 162 -7.54 -8.62 -10.77
CA ALA A 162 -7.54 -7.18 -10.55
C ALA A 162 -6.75 -6.85 -9.27
N CYS A 163 -5.78 -5.95 -9.38
CA CYS A 163 -5.04 -5.41 -8.25
C CYS A 163 -5.97 -4.64 -7.28
N TYR A 164 -6.98 -3.97 -7.84
CA TYR A 164 -7.98 -3.19 -7.13
C TYR A 164 -9.35 -3.36 -7.80
N ASP A 165 -10.38 -3.68 -7.04
CA ASP A 165 -11.78 -3.69 -7.48
C ASP A 165 -12.57 -2.61 -6.73
N GLY A 166 -12.91 -1.51 -7.41
CA GLY A 166 -13.62 -0.38 -6.81
C GLY A 166 -15.01 -0.68 -6.26
N ARG A 167 -15.55 -1.89 -6.47
CA ARG A 167 -16.82 -2.33 -5.87
C ARG A 167 -16.65 -2.87 -4.45
N LYS A 168 -15.44 -3.27 -4.05
CA LYS A 168 -15.18 -3.91 -2.75
C LYS A 168 -13.92 -3.44 -2.05
N ASP A 169 -12.89 -2.99 -2.79
CA ASP A 169 -11.59 -2.64 -2.25
C ASP A 169 -11.55 -1.16 -1.84
N VAL A 170 -10.71 -0.85 -0.85
CA VAL A 170 -10.59 0.49 -0.29
C VAL A 170 -9.16 0.99 -0.49
N VAL A 171 -9.03 2.20 -1.02
CA VAL A 171 -7.75 2.90 -1.08
C VAL A 171 -7.62 3.77 0.16
N VAL A 172 -6.58 3.51 0.95
CA VAL A 172 -6.19 4.37 2.07
C VAL A 172 -4.87 5.07 1.75
N PRO A 173 -4.72 6.36 2.05
CA PRO A 173 -3.44 7.02 1.89
C PRO A 173 -2.39 6.35 2.79
N VAL A 174 -1.13 6.41 2.37
CA VAL A 174 -0.03 5.97 3.22
C VAL A 174 0.05 6.91 4.43
N ASP A 175 -0.01 6.35 5.64
CA ASP A 175 0.18 7.13 6.86
C ASP A 175 1.60 7.71 6.89
N ALA A 176 1.67 9.01 7.14
CA ALA A 176 2.91 9.74 7.35
C ALA A 176 2.92 10.28 8.77
N ASN A 177 4.01 10.02 9.50
CA ASN A 177 4.23 10.71 10.77
C ASN A 177 4.60 12.16 10.46
N ILE A 178 3.70 13.08 10.79
CA ILE A 178 3.91 14.52 10.62
C ILE A 178 4.33 15.11 11.96
N GLY A 179 5.34 15.99 11.95
CA GLY A 179 5.73 16.70 13.16
C GLY A 179 4.66 17.70 13.59
N ALA A 180 4.63 18.06 14.88
CA ALA A 180 3.64 18.98 15.45
C ALA A 180 3.48 20.31 14.68
N LYS A 181 4.55 20.80 14.03
CA LYS A 181 4.52 21.99 13.17
C LYS A 181 3.68 21.81 11.91
N GLU A 182 3.71 20.62 11.30
CA GLU A 182 2.92 20.30 10.12
C GLU A 182 1.49 19.93 10.51
N GLU A 183 1.32 19.23 11.64
CA GLU A 183 0.01 18.92 12.20
C GLU A 183 -0.81 20.19 12.50
N ALA A 184 -0.18 21.21 13.10
CA ALA A 184 -0.81 22.50 13.37
C ALA A 184 -1.30 23.24 12.10
N LYS A 185 -0.85 22.84 10.91
CA LYS A 185 -1.32 23.42 9.64
C LYS A 185 -2.56 22.72 9.11
N LEU A 186 -2.86 21.49 9.53
CA LEU A 186 -4.00 20.70 9.04
C LEU A 186 -5.34 21.40 9.31
N PRO A 187 -6.32 21.30 8.41
CA PRO A 187 -7.68 21.74 8.65
C PRO A 187 -8.29 20.94 9.80
N ALA A 188 -9.19 21.57 10.53
CA ALA A 188 -10.06 20.84 11.45
C ALA A 188 -10.81 19.73 10.68
N PRO A 189 -11.07 18.56 11.30
CA PRO A 189 -11.86 17.50 10.66
C PRO A 189 -13.17 18.04 10.08
N GLY A 190 -13.44 17.73 8.80
CA GLY A 190 -14.62 18.20 8.08
C GLY A 190 -14.50 19.60 7.43
N SER A 191 -13.38 20.30 7.62
CA SER A 191 -13.13 21.56 6.92
C SER A 191 -12.30 21.37 5.64
N PHE A 192 -12.60 22.17 4.61
CA PHE A 192 -11.91 22.11 3.33
C PHE A 192 -10.66 22.98 3.32
N TRP A 193 -9.61 22.49 2.66
CA TRP A 193 -8.46 23.32 2.34
C TRP A 193 -8.84 24.43 1.37
N LYS A 194 -8.49 25.68 1.71
CA LYS A 194 -8.52 26.76 0.73
C LYS A 194 -7.37 26.55 -0.28
N CYS A 195 -7.73 26.31 -1.54
CA CYS A 195 -6.77 26.26 -2.64
C CYS A 195 -5.99 27.57 -2.72
N ARG A 196 -4.68 27.50 -3.01
CA ARG A 196 -3.89 28.69 -3.29
C ARG A 196 -4.29 29.25 -4.66
N SER A 197 -4.36 30.58 -4.78
CA SER A 197 -4.65 31.26 -6.05
C SER A 197 -3.48 31.22 -7.04
N GLN A 198 -2.28 30.98 -6.53
CA GLN A 198 -1.05 30.82 -7.30
C GLN A 198 -0.29 29.59 -6.79
N TYR A 199 0.14 28.75 -7.71
CA TYR A 199 1.02 27.60 -7.44
C TYR A 199 2.47 27.99 -7.70
N LYS A 200 3.41 27.35 -6.98
CA LYS A 200 4.86 27.54 -7.16
C LYS A 200 5.51 26.39 -7.92
N ALA A 201 4.91 25.20 -7.86
CA ALA A 201 5.35 24.02 -8.58
C ALA A 201 4.17 23.44 -9.38
N LEU A 202 4.47 22.86 -10.53
CA LEU A 202 3.52 22.05 -11.28
C LEU A 202 3.40 20.66 -10.64
N LEU A 203 4.54 20.09 -10.23
CA LEU A 203 4.65 18.78 -9.61
C LEU A 203 5.66 18.82 -8.46
N PHE A 204 5.28 18.28 -7.31
CA PHE A 204 6.19 17.97 -6.21
C PHE A 204 6.18 16.47 -5.91
N MET A 205 7.35 15.86 -5.93
CA MET A 205 7.56 14.44 -5.66
C MET A 205 8.72 14.27 -4.68
N GLY A 206 8.46 14.49 -3.40
CA GLY A 206 9.43 14.26 -2.32
C GLY A 206 9.86 12.79 -2.23
N GLY A 207 10.86 12.47 -1.42
CA GLY A 207 11.41 11.12 -1.25
C GLY A 207 12.89 11.03 -1.61
N SER A 208 13.45 9.82 -1.52
CA SER A 208 14.85 9.59 -1.88
C SER A 208 15.08 9.83 -3.38
N MET A 209 16.30 10.19 -3.77
CA MET A 209 16.75 10.19 -5.17
C MET A 209 17.97 9.27 -5.34
N GLN A 210 18.27 8.44 -4.33
CA GLN A 210 19.47 7.59 -4.31
C GLN A 210 19.39 6.41 -5.29
N ASN A 211 18.18 5.97 -5.65
CA ASN A 211 17.94 4.82 -6.52
C ASN A 211 17.66 5.22 -7.99
N MET A 212 17.99 6.45 -8.42
CA MET A 212 17.68 6.94 -9.77
C MET A 212 18.40 6.18 -10.90
N GLY A 213 19.45 5.41 -10.59
CA GLY A 213 20.10 4.49 -11.53
C GLY A 213 19.41 3.13 -11.65
N ARG A 214 18.40 2.84 -10.83
CA ARG A 214 17.59 1.62 -10.89
C ARG A 214 16.36 1.90 -11.74
N VAL A 215 16.10 1.02 -12.69
CA VAL A 215 15.08 1.22 -13.70
C VAL A 215 13.67 0.98 -13.12
N GLU A 216 13.58 0.07 -12.15
CA GLU A 216 12.38 -0.30 -11.41
C GLU A 216 11.95 0.72 -10.36
N TYR A 217 12.88 1.56 -9.90
CA TYR A 217 12.60 2.52 -8.85
C TYR A 217 11.51 3.50 -9.30
N SER A 218 10.47 3.72 -8.48
CA SER A 218 9.34 4.59 -8.83
C SER A 218 8.65 4.24 -10.15
N GLN A 219 8.72 2.98 -10.60
CA GLN A 219 8.30 2.56 -11.94
C GLN A 219 8.83 3.52 -13.02
N GLY A 220 10.11 3.88 -12.98
CA GLY A 220 10.70 4.75 -13.99
C GLY A 220 10.12 6.19 -14.05
N VAL A 221 9.10 6.54 -13.26
CA VAL A 221 8.40 7.81 -13.36
C VAL A 221 9.31 8.95 -12.91
N ARG A 222 10.03 8.79 -11.79
CA ARG A 222 11.02 9.79 -11.36
C ARG A 222 12.09 10.01 -12.42
N GLN A 223 12.57 8.93 -13.03
CA GLN A 223 13.64 8.91 -14.01
C GLN A 223 13.19 9.63 -15.28
N ALA A 224 11.97 9.36 -15.75
CA ALA A 224 11.38 10.05 -16.87
C ALA A 224 11.23 11.55 -16.58
N ILE A 225 10.65 11.92 -15.44
CA ILE A 225 10.48 13.34 -15.08
C ILE A 225 11.84 14.03 -14.97
N ALA A 226 12.81 13.42 -14.29
CA ALA A 226 14.17 13.96 -14.17
C ALA A 226 14.84 14.13 -15.54
N LYS A 227 14.64 13.16 -16.46
CA LYS A 227 15.21 13.22 -17.81
C LYS A 227 14.61 14.36 -18.64
N TYR A 228 13.30 14.55 -18.60
CA TYR A 228 12.60 15.49 -19.48
C TYR A 228 12.42 16.89 -18.89
N HIS A 229 12.36 17.03 -17.57
CA HIS A 229 11.95 18.26 -16.88
C HIS A 229 12.93 18.75 -15.80
N SER A 230 14.15 18.21 -15.72
CA SER A 230 15.14 18.64 -14.70
C SER A 230 15.54 20.11 -14.79
N ASN A 231 15.40 20.74 -15.96
CA ASN A 231 15.69 22.16 -16.16
C ASN A 231 14.48 23.08 -15.85
N GLU A 232 13.33 22.51 -15.51
CA GLU A 232 12.11 23.25 -15.23
C GLU A 232 11.89 23.35 -13.72
N SER A 233 11.96 24.57 -13.18
CA SER A 233 11.81 24.82 -11.73
C SER A 233 10.44 24.43 -11.16
N GLU A 234 9.45 24.24 -12.03
CA GLU A 234 8.11 23.81 -11.65
C GLU A 234 8.03 22.29 -11.34
N PHE A 235 9.08 21.51 -11.64
CA PHE A 235 9.16 20.09 -11.36
C PHE A 235 10.17 19.81 -10.24
N VAL A 236 9.65 19.60 -9.03
CA VAL A 236 10.47 19.42 -7.83
C VAL A 236 10.52 17.93 -7.47
N LEU A 237 11.71 17.32 -7.59
CA LEU A 237 11.96 15.91 -7.28
C LEU A 237 12.88 15.76 -6.06
N GLY A 238 12.46 14.90 -5.13
CA GLY A 238 13.23 14.54 -3.95
C GLY A 238 13.01 15.46 -2.75
N GLY A 239 13.65 15.12 -1.62
CA GLY A 239 13.57 15.88 -0.38
C GLY A 239 12.46 15.42 0.57
N GLU A 240 12.34 16.09 1.72
CA GLU A 240 11.26 15.84 2.66
C GLU A 240 9.99 16.57 2.22
N PHE A 241 8.84 15.96 2.47
CA PHE A 241 7.55 16.54 2.13
C PHE A 241 7.10 17.46 3.26
N THR A 242 6.77 18.71 2.96
CA THR A 242 5.96 19.54 3.85
C THR A 242 4.57 19.74 3.28
N LEU A 243 3.62 20.11 4.15
CA LEU A 243 2.27 20.43 3.72
C LEU A 243 2.23 21.68 2.84
N ASP A 244 3.19 22.59 3.03
CA ASP A 244 3.31 23.78 2.19
C ASP A 244 3.75 23.44 0.76
N ASP A 245 4.60 22.43 0.57
CA ASP A 245 5.03 21.96 -0.75
C ASP A 245 3.87 21.32 -1.52
N LEU A 246 3.05 20.51 -0.82
CA LEU A 246 1.82 19.94 -1.38
C LEU A 246 0.84 21.04 -1.79
N ARG A 247 0.63 22.05 -0.92
CA ARG A 247 -0.28 23.17 -1.19
C ARG A 247 0.25 24.15 -2.24
N ALA A 248 1.56 24.16 -2.48
CA ALA A 248 2.19 24.96 -3.52
C ALA A 248 2.19 24.28 -4.89
N SER A 249 1.81 23.00 -4.96
CA SER A 249 1.76 22.23 -6.20
C SER A 249 0.42 22.41 -6.91
N ARG A 250 0.43 22.58 -8.24
CA ARG A 250 -0.80 22.67 -9.04
C ARG A 250 -1.59 21.36 -9.05
N PHE A 251 -0.87 20.23 -9.10
CA PHE A 251 -1.46 18.90 -9.09
C PHE A 251 -1.04 18.16 -7.82
N CYS A 252 -2.01 17.55 -7.15
CA CYS A 252 -1.77 16.49 -6.17
C CYS A 252 -1.68 15.14 -6.90
N LEU A 253 -0.86 15.07 -7.95
CA LEU A 253 -0.60 13.80 -8.60
C LEU A 253 0.22 12.96 -7.60
N ALA A 254 -0.23 11.73 -7.34
CA ALA A 254 0.55 10.72 -6.64
C ALA A 254 1.11 9.74 -7.69
N PRO A 255 2.13 10.14 -8.48
CA PRO A 255 2.73 9.22 -9.43
C PRO A 255 3.35 8.03 -8.70
N SER A 256 3.59 6.94 -9.43
CA SER A 256 4.37 5.83 -8.88
C SER A 256 5.70 6.31 -8.33
N GLY A 257 6.08 5.85 -7.14
CA GLY A 257 7.24 6.36 -6.42
C GLY A 257 6.99 7.58 -5.54
N TRP A 258 5.81 8.20 -5.61
CA TRP A 258 5.46 9.35 -4.78
C TRP A 258 5.16 8.91 -3.34
N GLY A 259 5.68 9.67 -2.37
CA GLY A 259 5.67 9.28 -0.98
C GLY A 259 6.54 8.05 -0.72
N TRP A 260 5.85 6.97 -0.34
CA TRP A 260 6.45 5.76 0.18
C TRP A 260 6.19 4.53 -0.71
N GLY A 261 5.52 4.67 -1.87
CA GLY A 261 5.36 3.54 -2.81
C GLY A 261 6.59 3.31 -3.69
N TRP A 262 6.82 2.05 -4.11
CA TRP A 262 7.85 1.54 -5.06
C TRP A 262 9.24 2.17 -4.92
N ARG A 263 10.00 1.70 -3.92
CA ARG A 263 11.37 2.14 -3.61
C ARG A 263 12.51 1.33 -4.21
#